data_AF-A0A7W5DP62-F1
#
_entry.id   AF-A0A7W5DP62-F1
#
_cell.length_a   1.000
_cell.length_b   1.000
_cell.length_c   1.000
_cell.angle_alpha   90.00
_cell.angle_beta   90.00
_cell.angle_gamma   90.00
#
_symmetry.space_group_name_H-M   'P 1'
#
loop_
_entity.id
_entity.type
_entity.pdbx_description
1 polymer ?
#
loop_
_entity_poly.entity_id
_entity_poly.type
_entity_poly.pdbx_seq_one_letter_code
_entity_poly.pdbx_strand_id
1 'polypeptide(L)' 'MQTQSKASNLEGQNIYVGLDVHLKSWNVSVFTQELHHKTFN' A
#
# COMPACT_ATOMS: atom_id res chain seq x y z
N MET A 1 14.67 6.61 10.66
CA MET A 1 14.48 6.53 9.21
C MET A 1 14.15 5.08 8.87
N GLN A 2 12.96 4.79 8.36
CA GLN A 2 12.65 3.44 7.87
C GLN A 2 13.33 3.27 6.52
N THR A 3 14.31 2.37 6.44
CA THR A 3 14.94 1.99 5.17
C THR A 3 13.88 1.28 4.33
N GLN A 4 13.46 1.92 3.24
CA GLN A 4 12.62 1.28 2.23
C GLN A 4 13.47 0.18 1.59
N SER A 5 13.25 -1.06 2.02
CA SER A 5 13.92 -2.22 1.43
C SER A 5 13.52 -2.34 -0.04
N LYS A 6 14.53 -2.54 -0.89
CA LYS A 6 14.44 -2.70 -2.34
C LYS A 6 13.21 -3.50 -2.74
N ALA A 7 12.49 -2.94 -3.70
CA ALA A 7 11.33 -3.51 -4.38
C ALA A 7 11.43 -5.04 -4.48
N SER A 8 10.56 -5.73 -3.74
CA SER A 8 10.10 -7.05 -4.15
C SER A 8 9.69 -6.93 -5.63
N ASN A 9 10.11 -7.84 -6.49
CA ASN A 9 9.71 -7.76 -7.89
C ASN A 9 8.17 -7.78 -8.01
N LEU A 10 7.56 -6.65 -8.35
CA LEU A 10 6.10 -6.49 -8.55
C LEU A 10 5.71 -6.65 -10.02
N GLU A 11 6.67 -6.97 -10.89
CA GLU A 11 6.43 -7.14 -12.32
C GLU A 11 5.39 -8.25 -12.57
N GLY A 12 4.34 -7.92 -13.32
CA GLY A 12 3.21 -8.82 -13.57
C GLY A 12 2.15 -8.88 -12.46
N GLN A 13 2.30 -8.17 -11.34
CA GLN A 13 1.29 -8.11 -10.27
C GLN A 13 0.42 -6.87 -10.38
N ASN A 14 -0.90 -7.04 -10.25
CA ASN A 14 -1.80 -5.90 -10.10
C ASN A 14 -1.69 -5.31 -8.69
N ILE A 15 -1.59 -3.98 -8.63
CA ILE A 15 -1.55 -3.22 -7.40
C ILE A 15 -2.91 -2.54 -7.22
N TYR A 16 -3.49 -2.68 -6.03
CA TYR A 16 -4.74 -2.03 -5.66
C TYR A 16 -4.49 -1.04 -4.53
N VAL A 17 -5.11 0.13 -4.63
CA VAL A 17 -4.97 1.21 -3.64
C VAL A 17 -6.36 1.65 -3.19
N GLY A 18 -6.60 1.57 -1.87
CA GLY A 18 -7.78 2.12 -1.22
C GLY A 18 -7.44 3.45 -0.57
N LEU A 19 -8.23 4.49 -0.87
CA LEU A 19 -8.08 5.83 -0.30
C LEU A 19 -9.36 6.18 0.46
N ASP A 20 -9.25 6.33 1.77
CA ASP A 20 -10.29 6.89 2.62
C ASP A 20 -9.84 8.28 3.10
N VAL A 21 -10.57 9.31 2.68
CA VAL A 21 -10.24 10.72 2.88
C VAL A 21 -11.13 11.41 3.92
N HIS A 22 -11.77 10.64 4.79
CA HIS A 22 -12.75 11.16 5.73
C HIS A 22 -12.14 12.12 6.78
N LEU A 23 -12.82 13.24 7.04
CA LEU A 23 -12.57 14.18 8.16
C LEU A 23 -11.11 14.62 8.37
N LYS A 24 -10.38 14.95 7.29
CA LYS A 24 -8.97 15.41 7.31
C LYS A 24 -7.96 14.34 7.74
N SER A 25 -8.39 13.09 7.93
CA SER A 25 -7.51 11.93 8.08
C SER A 25 -7.53 11.14 6.78
N TRP A 26 -6.35 10.69 6.34
CA TRP A 26 -6.21 9.98 5.08
C TRP A 26 -5.68 8.60 5.39
N ASN A 27 -6.53 7.58 5.27
CA ASN A 27 -6.10 6.20 5.34
C ASN A 27 -5.78 5.71 3.93
N VAL A 28 -4.54 5.29 3.72
CA VAL A 28 -4.06 4.74 2.45
C VAL A 28 -3.75 3.27 2.65
N SER A 29 -4.45 2.39 1.94
CA SER A 29 -4.23 0.94 1.98
C SER A 29 -3.67 0.46 0.66
N VAL A 30 -2.59 -0.31 0.68
CA VAL A 30 -1.97 -0.91 -0.52
C VAL A 30 -2.10 -2.42 -0.45
N PHE A 31 -2.51 -3.02 -1.57
CA PHE A 31 -2.71 -4.45 -1.73
C PHE A 31 -2.06 -4.95 -3.02
N THR A 32 -1.61 -6.20 -3.02
CA THR A 32 -1.36 -6.98 -4.23
C THR A 32 -2.24 -8.22 -4.22
N GLN A 33 -2.33 -8.94 -5.34
CA GLN A 33 -3.10 -10.19 -5.41
C GLN A 33 -2.60 -11.26 -4.42
N GLU A 34 -1.31 -11.24 -4.08
CA GLU A 34 -0.67 -12.30 -3.29
C GLU A 34 -0.17 -11.84 -1.91
N LEU A 35 -0.08 -10.53 -1.64
CA LEU A 35 0.55 -10.02 -0.41
C LEU A 35 -0.28 -9.00 0.38
N HIS A 36 -0.12 -9.14 1.70
CA HIS A 36 -0.89 -8.61 2.81
C HIS A 36 -1.01 -7.08 2.89
N HIS A 37 -2.25 -6.65 3.17
CA HIS A 37 -2.71 -5.29 3.49
C HIS A 37 -1.75 -4.52 4.40
N LYS A 38 -1.12 -3.46 3.88
CA LYS A 38 -0.46 -2.44 4.69
C LYS A 38 -1.23 -1.13 4.57
N THR A 39 -1.65 -0.60 5.71
CA THR A 39 -2.38 0.66 5.84
C THR A 39 -1.49 1.72 6.46
N PHE A 40 -1.61 2.94 5.96
CA PHE A 40 -0.94 4.15 6.42
C PHE A 40 -2.00 5.16 6.83
N ASN A 41 -1.77 5.87 7.94
CA ASN A 41 -2.71 6.79 8.58
C ASN A 41 -2.03 8.11 8.90
#